data_AF-A0A6I4VYT9-F1
#
_entry.id   AF-A0A6I4VYT9-F1
#
_cell.length_a   1.000
_cell.length_b   1.000
_cell.length_c   1.000
_cell.angle_alpha   90.00
_cell.angle_beta   90.00
_cell.angle_gamma   90.00
#
_symmetry.space_group_name_H-M   'P 1'
#
loop_
_entity.id
_entity.type
_entity.pdbx_description
1 polymer ?
#
loop_
_entity_poly.entity_id
_entity_poly.type
_entity_poly.pdbx_seq_one_letter_code
_entity_poly.pdbx_strand_id
1 'polypeptide(L)'
;MYFTLEEMNILSTKLEKEKMEIYNQHNLESSPNDIHHLEVISYLQQRLRDQETELYEEEKQYLTSLIQDEVEHIHGDGVQVYQSILDKIQ
;
A
#
# COMPACT_ATOMS: atom_id res chain seq x y z
N MET A 1 -5.84 -12.52 -8.04
CA MET A 1 -6.33 -12.23 -6.67
C MET A 1 -7.55 -11.32 -6.75
N TYR A 2 -8.53 -11.47 -5.86
CA TYR A 2 -9.62 -10.50 -5.77
C TYR A 2 -9.65 -9.88 -4.38
N PHE A 3 -9.45 -8.56 -4.32
CA PHE A 3 -9.65 -7.80 -3.10
C PHE A 3 -11.14 -7.52 -2.90
N THR A 4 -11.60 -7.53 -1.66
CA THR A 4 -12.94 -7.05 -1.30
C THR A 4 -12.96 -5.53 -1.34
N LEU A 5 -14.16 -4.93 -1.37
CA LEU A 5 -14.30 -3.47 -1.36
C LEU A 5 -13.68 -2.85 -0.09
N GLU A 6 -13.77 -3.56 1.04
CA GLU A 6 -13.18 -3.15 2.30
C GLU A 6 -11.65 -3.15 2.23
N GLU A 7 -11.07 -4.21 1.68
CA GLU A 7 -9.63 -4.34 1.47
C GLU A 7 -9.09 -3.25 0.52
N MET A 8 -9.79 -3.01 -0.61
CA MET A 8 -9.42 -1.95 -1.56
C MET A 8 -9.46 -0.56 -0.91
N ASN A 9 -10.45 -0.31 -0.05
CA ASN A 9 -10.61 0.98 0.61
C ASN A 9 -9.51 1.22 1.65
N ILE A 10 -9.15 0.17 2.41
CA ILE A 10 -8.01 0.20 3.33
C ILE A 10 -6.70 0.44 2.58
N LEU A 11 -6.44 -0.34 1.52
CA LEU A 11 -5.25 -0.18 0.69
C LEU A 11 -5.16 1.24 0.11
N SER A 12 -6.26 1.75 -0.45
CA SER A 12 -6.29 3.11 -1.02
C SER A 12 -6.01 4.17 0.03
N THR A 13 -6.60 4.05 1.23
CA THR A 13 -6.37 4.97 2.35
C THR A 13 -4.92 4.95 2.82
N LYS A 14 -4.31 3.76 2.89
CA LYS A 14 -2.91 3.60 3.30
C LYS A 14 -1.94 4.17 2.27
N LEU A 15 -2.14 3.85 1.00
CA LEU A 15 -1.36 4.41 -0.10
C LEU A 15 -1.45 5.94 -0.15
N GLU A 16 -2.61 6.51 0.12
CA GLU A 16 -2.78 7.96 0.17
C GLU A 16 -2.07 8.60 1.38
N LYS A 17 -2.13 7.96 2.56
CA LYS A 17 -1.38 8.40 3.74
C LYS A 17 0.13 8.39 3.48
N GLU A 18 0.65 7.27 2.98
CA GLU A 18 2.08 7.10 2.68
C GLU A 18 2.55 8.12 1.63
N LYS A 19 1.75 8.34 0.57
CA LYS A 19 1.98 9.39 -0.42
C LYS A 19 2.09 10.76 0.22
N MET A 20 1.17 11.11 1.13
CA MET A 20 1.24 12.39 1.85
C MET A 20 2.48 12.49 2.77
N GLU A 21 2.85 11.40 3.45
CA GLU A 21 4.05 11.36 4.29
C GLU A 21 5.31 11.61 3.45
N ILE A 22 5.43 10.95 2.30
CA ILE A 22 6.53 11.18 1.36
C ILE A 22 6.51 12.63 0.83
N TYR A 23 5.36 13.16 0.40
CA TYR A 23 5.26 14.57 -0.05
C TYR A 23 5.65 15.57 1.05
N ASN A 24 5.28 15.30 2.30
CA ASN A 24 5.65 16.14 3.44
C ASN A 24 7.16 16.06 3.73
N GLN A 25 7.77 14.88 3.59
CA GLN A 25 9.23 14.71 3.69
C GLN A 25 9.97 15.34 2.51
N HIS A 26 9.38 15.33 1.31
CA HIS A 26 9.96 15.91 0.09
C HIS A 26 10.15 17.43 0.19
N ASN A 27 9.40 18.11 1.05
CA ASN A 27 9.62 19.54 1.34
C ASN A 27 10.90 19.80 2.16
N LEU A 28 11.52 18.76 2.72
CA LEU A 28 12.72 18.86 3.56
C LEU A 28 13.97 18.43 2.79
N GLU A 29 14.02 17.23 2.18
CA GLU A 29 15.12 16.77 1.31
C GLU A 29 14.62 15.69 0.33
N SER A 30 14.52 16.01 -0.97
CA SER A 30 14.08 15.06 -2.00
C SER A 30 15.13 13.97 -2.27
N SER A 31 14.93 12.75 -1.77
CA SER A 31 15.76 11.59 -2.14
C SER A 31 15.24 10.96 -3.44
N PRO A 32 16.10 10.48 -4.35
CA PRO A 32 15.66 9.71 -5.52
C PRO A 32 14.86 8.44 -5.15
N ASN A 33 15.03 7.94 -3.92
CA ASN A 33 14.23 6.83 -3.39
C ASN A 33 12.75 7.22 -3.18
N ASP A 34 12.48 8.46 -2.76
CA ASP A 34 11.12 8.96 -2.51
C ASP A 34 10.31 9.07 -3.80
N ILE A 35 10.98 9.48 -4.89
CA ILE A 35 10.36 9.57 -6.22
C ILE A 35 9.93 8.18 -6.67
N HIS A 36 10.80 7.18 -6.52
CA HIS A 36 10.49 5.80 -6.87
C HIS A 36 9.33 5.25 -6.04
N HIS A 37 9.28 5.52 -4.73
CA HIS A 37 8.16 5.14 -3.88
C HIS A 37 6.83 5.78 -4.31
N LEU A 38 6.83 7.07 -4.70
CA LEU A 38 5.64 7.74 -5.23
C LEU A 38 5.14 7.15 -6.55
N GLU A 39 6.07 6.71 -7.42
CA GLU A 39 5.73 6.00 -8.66
C GLU A 39 5.07 4.66 -8.34
N VAL A 40 5.67 3.84 -7.46
CA VAL A 40 5.11 2.55 -7.03
C VAL A 40 3.71 2.73 -6.42
N ILE A 41 3.51 3.73 -5.55
CA ILE A 41 2.20 4.04 -4.98
C ILE A 41 1.20 4.40 -6.08
N SER A 42 1.60 5.19 -7.07
CA SER A 42 0.71 5.61 -8.16
C SER A 42 0.30 4.42 -9.03
N TYR A 43 1.23 3.51 -9.35
CA TYR A 43 0.93 2.27 -10.07
C TYR A 43 -0.03 1.38 -9.28
N LEU A 44 0.19 1.21 -7.98
CA LEU A 44 -0.69 0.44 -7.10
C LEU A 44 -2.11 1.02 -7.04
N GLN A 45 -2.24 2.34 -6.90
CA GLN A 45 -3.54 3.01 -6.91
C GLN A 45 -4.28 2.83 -8.25
N GLN A 46 -3.55 2.92 -9.36
CA GLN A 46 -4.13 2.68 -10.68
C GLN A 46 -4.58 1.22 -10.85
N ARG A 47 -3.75 0.25 -10.46
CA ARG A 47 -4.11 -1.18 -10.53
C ARG A 47 -5.32 -1.53 -9.67
N LEU A 48 -5.39 -0.99 -8.45
CA LEU A 48 -6.54 -1.16 -7.58
C LEU A 48 -7.82 -0.61 -8.21
N ARG A 49 -7.72 0.53 -8.92
CA ARG A 49 -8.84 1.14 -9.65
C ARG A 49 -9.25 0.31 -10.86
N ASP A 50 -8.28 -0.16 -11.62
CA ASP A 50 -8.49 -0.96 -12.84
C ASP A 50 -8.85 -2.42 -12.53
N GLN A 51 -8.88 -2.78 -11.23
CA GLN A 51 -9.07 -4.14 -10.73
C GLN A 51 -8.08 -5.14 -11.36
N GLU A 52 -6.90 -4.66 -11.74
CA GLU A 52 -5.85 -5.52 -12.26
C GLU A 52 -5.42 -6.49 -11.17
N THR A 53 -5.60 -7.78 -11.45
CA THR A 53 -5.39 -8.85 -10.48
C THR A 53 -3.93 -9.29 -10.37
N GLU A 54 -3.08 -8.80 -11.25
CA GLU A 54 -1.65 -9.08 -11.28
C GLU A 54 -0.88 -7.86 -10.77
N LEU A 55 -0.22 -8.06 -9.63
CA LEU A 55 0.76 -7.15 -9.05
C LEU A 55 2.15 -7.71 -9.38
N TYR A 56 3.07 -6.84 -9.79
CA TYR A 56 4.49 -7.18 -9.93
C TYR A 56 5.12 -7.49 -8.58
N GLU A 57 6.24 -8.23 -8.58
CA GLU A 57 6.92 -8.63 -7.33
C GLU A 57 7.31 -7.43 -6.46
N GLU A 58 7.75 -6.32 -7.07
CA GLU A 58 8.10 -5.08 -6.36
C GLU A 58 6.88 -4.45 -5.68
N GLU A 59 5.74 -4.38 -6.37
CA GLU A 59 4.46 -3.89 -5.84
C GLU A 59 3.97 -4.76 -4.68
N LYS A 60 4.10 -6.09 -4.81
CA LYS A 60 3.76 -7.05 -3.75
C LYS A 60 4.64 -6.87 -2.52
N GLN A 61 5.95 -6.73 -2.70
CA GLN A 61 6.88 -6.49 -1.60
C GLN A 61 6.58 -5.17 -0.90
N TYR A 62 6.30 -4.11 -1.66
CA TYR A 62 5.96 -2.81 -1.11
C TYR A 62 4.67 -2.86 -0.30
N LEU A 63 3.60 -3.42 -0.86
CA LEU A 63 2.35 -3.62 -0.14
C LEU A 63 2.52 -4.51 1.09
N THR A 64 3.34 -5.56 1.01
CA THR A 64 3.61 -6.45 2.14
C THR A 64 4.24 -5.69 3.29
N SER A 65 5.30 -4.91 3.03
CA SER A 65 5.94 -4.07 4.06
C SER A 65 4.97 -3.05 4.64
N LEU A 66 4.23 -2.32 3.78
CA LEU A 66 3.26 -1.30 4.20
C LEU A 66 2.19 -1.87 5.13
N ILE A 67 1.69 -3.06 4.81
CA ILE A 67 0.63 -3.70 5.59
C ILE A 67 1.18 -4.38 6.85
N GLN A 68 2.39 -4.95 6.80
CA GLN A 68 3.05 -5.49 7.99
C GLN A 68 3.31 -4.43 9.05
N ASP A 69 3.84 -3.26 8.66
CA ASP A 69 4.08 -2.14 9.58
C ASP A 69 2.79 -1.75 10.30
N GLU A 70 1.68 -1.67 9.57
CA GLU A 70 0.38 -1.35 10.13
C GLU A 70 -0.21 -2.48 10.99
N VAL A 71 -0.01 -3.75 10.64
CA VAL A 71 -0.40 -4.87 11.50
C VAL A 71 0.36 -4.84 12.83
N GLU A 72 1.63 -4.45 12.82
CA GLU A 72 2.43 -4.29 14.05
C GLU A 72 1.99 -3.08 14.89
N HIS A 73 1.51 -2.01 14.24
CA HIS A 73 1.11 -0.77 14.90
C HIS A 73 -0.37 -0.74 15.35
N ILE A 74 -1.25 -1.57 14.76
CA ILE A 74 -2.68 -1.60 15.09
C ILE A 74 -3.01 -2.81 15.98
N HIS A 75 -3.58 -2.57 17.15
CA HIS A 75 -4.13 -3.63 18.01
C HIS A 75 -5.67 -3.57 18.02
N GLY A 76 -6.33 -4.36 17.17
CA GLY A 76 -7.81 -4.43 17.12
C GLY A 76 -8.38 -5.22 15.93
N ASP A 77 -9.71 -5.19 15.76
CA ASP A 77 -10.47 -5.90 14.70
C ASP A 77 -9.98 -5.65 13.26
N GLY A 78 -9.32 -4.51 13.01
CA GLY A 78 -8.76 -4.18 11.69
C GLY A 78 -7.68 -5.16 11.21
N VAL A 79 -6.98 -5.85 12.12
CA VAL A 79 -5.90 -6.80 11.81
C VAL A 79 -6.37 -7.92 10.87
N GLN A 80 -7.63 -8.36 10.97
CA GLN A 80 -8.14 -9.45 10.13
C GLN A 80 -8.15 -9.07 8.64
N VAL A 81 -8.48 -7.82 8.33
CA VAL A 81 -8.54 -7.33 6.95
C VAL A 81 -7.13 -7.19 6.38
N TYR A 82 -6.19 -6.68 7.17
CA TYR A 82 -4.78 -6.61 6.79
C TYR A 82 -4.17 -7.98 6.57
N GLN A 83 -4.48 -8.95 7.43
CA GLN A 83 -4.02 -10.32 7.27
C GLN A 83 -4.60 -10.98 6.01
N SER A 84 -5.87 -10.72 5.70
CA SER A 84 -6.52 -11.18 4.47
C SER A 84 -5.88 -10.58 3.22
N ILE A 85 -5.47 -9.30 3.26
CA ILE A 85 -4.72 -8.65 2.19
C ILE A 85 -3.36 -9.33 2.00
N LEU A 86 -2.61 -9.56 3.08
CA LEU A 86 -1.30 -10.22 3.03
C LEU A 86 -1.38 -11.63 2.44
N ASP A 87 -2.34 -12.43 2.89
CA ASP A 87 -2.56 -13.82 2.42
C ASP A 87 -2.85 -13.85 0.91
N LYS A 88 -3.57 -12.84 0.40
CA LYS A 88 -3.83 -12.75 -1.03
C LYS A 88 -2.57 -12.39 -1.81
N ILE A 89 -1.73 -11.49 -1.29
CA ILE A 89 -0.56 -10.94 -2.01
C ILE A 89 0.57 -11.96 -2.16
N GLN A 90 0.73 -12.83 -1.17
CA GLN A 90 1.66 -13.97 -1.18
C GLN A 90 1.29 -15.00 -2.27
#